data_AF-A0A355DDY6-F1
#
_entry.id   AF-A0A355DDY6-F1
#
_cell.length_a   1.000
_cell.length_b   1.000
_cell.length_c   1.000
_cell.angle_alpha   90.00
_cell.angle_beta   90.00
_cell.angle_gamma   90.00
#
_symmetry.space_group_name_H-M   'P 1'
#
loop_
_entity.id
_entity.type
_entity.pdbx_description
1 polymer ?
#
loop_
_entity_poly.entity_id
_entity_poly.type
_entity_poly.pdbx_seq_one_letter_code
_entity_poly.pdbx_strand_id
1 'polypeptide(L)'
;HLEEALDLVAAVGFDVGGIRVVVDRLAAVGELDDLGPALDGAAVMGLLGLREGREVGEAMAWLTDLRLRAGLLDAGEVADRLSAWWAER
;
A
#
# COMPACT_ATOMS: atom_id res chain seq x y z
N HIS A 1 -5.38 3.74 12.16
CA HIS A 1 -4.20 3.77 11.26
C HIS A 1 -3.77 5.18 10.79
N LEU A 2 -4.63 6.10 10.33
CA LEU A 2 -4.22 7.50 10.06
C LEU A 2 -4.84 8.51 11.05
N GLU A 3 -6.13 8.37 11.38
CA GLU A 3 -6.77 9.19 12.42
C GLU A 3 -6.04 9.09 13.77
N GLU A 4 -5.73 7.88 14.21
CA GLU A 4 -4.96 7.64 15.45
C GLU A 4 -3.58 8.34 15.44
N ALA A 5 -2.94 8.46 14.27
CA ALA A 5 -1.66 9.14 14.15
C ALA A 5 -1.83 10.67 14.25
N LEU A 6 -2.89 11.23 13.67
CA LEU A 6 -3.22 12.65 13.79
C LEU A 6 -3.61 13.02 15.23
N ASP A 7 -4.35 12.14 15.90
CA ASP A 7 -4.74 12.30 17.31
C ASP A 7 -3.51 12.27 18.23
N LEU A 8 -2.55 11.38 17.96
CA LEU A 8 -1.29 11.34 18.70
C LEU A 8 -0.49 12.65 18.56
N VAL A 9 -0.40 13.17 17.33
CA VAL A 9 0.33 14.42 17.04
C VAL A 9 -0.38 15.63 17.68
N ALA A 10 -1.71 15.64 17.68
CA ALA A 10 -2.50 16.64 18.38
C ALA A 10 -2.29 16.58 19.90
N ALA A 11 -2.21 15.36 20.47
CA ALA A 11 -2.02 15.15 21.90
C ALA A 11 -0.68 15.68 22.43
N VAL A 12 0.35 15.75 21.59
CA VAL A 12 1.65 16.37 21.92
C VAL A 12 1.71 17.88 21.61
N GLY A 13 0.57 18.49 21.22
CA GLY A 13 0.41 19.94 21.14
C GLY A 13 0.66 20.57 19.76
N PHE A 14 0.79 19.78 18.69
CA PHE A 14 0.87 20.31 17.33
C PHE A 14 -0.53 20.57 16.76
N ASP A 15 -0.70 21.68 16.05
CA ASP A 15 -1.92 21.94 15.29
C ASP A 15 -1.97 21.05 14.05
N VAL A 16 -2.93 20.14 14.03
CA VAL A 16 -3.20 19.22 12.90
C VAL A 16 -4.45 19.62 12.12
N GLY A 17 -5.12 20.72 12.45
CA GLY A 17 -6.39 21.11 11.84
C GLY A 17 -6.30 21.24 10.32
N GLY A 18 -5.26 21.90 9.83
CA GLY A 18 -5.00 22.03 8.39
C GLY A 18 -4.70 20.69 7.71
N ILE A 19 -3.98 19.79 8.38
CA ILE A 19 -3.66 18.46 7.86
C ILE A 19 -4.93 17.62 7.78
N ARG A 20 -5.80 17.67 8.80
CA ARG A 20 -7.06 16.92 8.82
C ARG A 20 -7.98 17.29 7.66
N VAL A 21 -8.11 18.60 7.36
CA VAL A 21 -8.86 19.08 6.19
C VAL A 21 -8.32 18.51 4.87
N VAL A 22 -7.00 18.44 4.72
CA VAL A 22 -6.37 17.88 3.51
C VAL A 22 -6.59 16.37 3.45
N VAL A 23 -6.39 15.65 4.55
CA VAL A 23 -6.61 14.20 4.63
C VAL A 23 -8.06 13.84 4.30
N ASP A 24 -9.03 14.55 4.88
CA ASP A 24 -10.46 14.33 4.61
C ASP A 24 -10.80 14.58 3.14
N ARG A 25 -10.22 15.62 2.52
CA ARG A 25 -10.36 15.88 1.09
C ARG A 25 -9.83 14.72 0.26
N LEU A 26 -8.62 14.23 0.56
CA LEU A 26 -7.97 13.14 -0.17
C LEU A 26 -8.74 11.81 0.00
N ALA A 27 -9.27 11.56 1.19
CA ALA A 27 -10.12 10.41 1.46
C ALA A 27 -11.40 10.46 0.62
N ALA A 28 -12.06 11.62 0.57
CA ALA A 28 -13.32 11.79 -0.14
C ALA A 28 -13.21 11.60 -1.65
N VAL A 29 -12.04 11.86 -2.24
CA VAL A 29 -11.79 11.67 -3.68
C VAL A 29 -11.14 10.31 -4.01
N GLY A 30 -10.93 9.45 -3.02
CA GLY A 30 -10.28 8.14 -3.21
C GLY A 30 -8.77 8.22 -3.47
N GLU A 31 -8.15 9.39 -3.37
CA GLU A 31 -6.69 9.55 -3.54
C GLU A 31 -5.90 8.86 -2.42
N LEU A 32 -6.53 8.61 -1.25
CA LEU A 32 -5.94 7.78 -0.20
C LEU A 32 -5.98 6.28 -0.52
N ASP A 33 -6.87 5.81 -1.42
CA ASP A 33 -6.92 4.40 -1.81
C ASP A 33 -5.71 4.02 -2.71
N ASP A 34 -5.08 5.02 -3.32
CA ASP A 34 -3.81 4.92 -4.05
C ASP A 34 -2.60 4.64 -3.11
N LEU A 35 -2.84 4.57 -1.80
CA LEU A 35 -1.86 4.13 -0.79
C LEU A 35 -1.78 2.60 -0.66
N GLY A 36 -2.66 1.85 -1.33
CA GLY A 36 -2.61 0.39 -1.38
C GLY A 36 -1.35 -0.17 -2.09
N PRO A 37 -1.14 -1.50 -2.05
CA PRO A 37 -0.11 -2.15 -2.87
C PRO A 37 -0.38 -1.88 -4.35
N ALA A 38 0.69 -1.63 -5.12
CA ALA A 38 0.57 -1.20 -6.52
C ALA A 38 -0.03 -2.26 -7.47
N LEU A 39 -0.14 -3.51 -7.00
CA LEU A 39 -0.83 -4.60 -7.70
C LEU A 39 -1.91 -5.18 -6.80
N ASP A 40 -3.06 -5.48 -7.39
CA ASP A 40 -4.15 -6.19 -6.71
C ASP A 40 -3.99 -7.72 -6.80
N GLY A 41 -4.84 -8.46 -6.09
CA GLY A 41 -4.78 -9.92 -6.07
C GLY A 41 -5.01 -10.56 -7.43
N ALA A 42 -5.78 -9.93 -8.33
CA ALA A 42 -6.01 -10.45 -9.67
C ALA A 42 -4.75 -10.31 -10.55
N ALA A 43 -4.08 -9.16 -10.47
CA ALA A 43 -2.81 -8.93 -11.12
C ALA A 43 -1.73 -9.88 -10.62
N VAL A 44 -1.63 -10.11 -9.29
CA VAL A 44 -0.71 -11.08 -8.69
C VAL A 44 -0.97 -12.49 -9.20
N MET A 45 -2.23 -12.93 -9.23
CA MET A 45 -2.59 -14.26 -9.75
C MET A 45 -2.21 -14.42 -11.22
N GLY A 46 -2.49 -13.41 -12.05
CA GLY A 46 -2.13 -13.42 -13.48
C GLY A 46 -0.63 -13.41 -13.72
N LEU A 47 0.12 -12.63 -12.94
CA LEU A 47 1.57 -12.49 -13.07
C LEU A 47 2.30 -13.76 -12.65
N LEU A 48 1.91 -14.34 -11.51
CA LEU A 48 2.60 -15.49 -10.91
C LEU A 48 1.99 -16.85 -11.29
N GLY A 49 0.89 -16.86 -12.05
CA GLY A 49 0.16 -18.08 -12.40
C GLY A 49 -0.49 -18.78 -11.20
N LEU A 50 -0.81 -18.02 -10.14
CA LEU A 50 -1.34 -18.53 -8.89
C LEU A 50 -2.87 -18.59 -8.91
N ARG A 51 -3.42 -19.49 -8.09
CA ARG A 51 -4.86 -19.50 -7.76
C ARG A 51 -5.09 -18.80 -6.43
N GLU A 52 -6.33 -18.40 -6.19
CA GLU A 52 -6.74 -17.84 -4.90
C GLU A 52 -6.31 -18.76 -3.74
N GLY A 53 -5.71 -18.17 -2.71
CA GLY A 53 -5.18 -18.93 -1.59
C GLY A 53 -4.06 -18.22 -0.84
N ARG A 54 -3.37 -19.00 -0.01
CA ARG A 54 -2.32 -18.52 0.89
C ARG A 54 -1.17 -17.84 0.15
N GLU A 55 -0.76 -18.38 -0.99
CA GLU A 55 0.36 -17.87 -1.79
C GLU A 55 0.09 -16.44 -2.29
N VAL A 56 -1.13 -16.17 -2.76
CA VAL A 56 -1.57 -14.82 -3.15
C VAL A 56 -1.53 -13.88 -1.94
N GLY A 57 -1.99 -14.33 -0.78
CA GLY A 57 -1.91 -13.55 0.46
C GLY A 57 -0.47 -13.18 0.86
N GLU A 58 0.48 -14.11 0.68
CA GLU A 58 1.89 -13.87 0.96
C GLU A 58 2.52 -12.88 -0.03
N ALA A 59 2.18 -12.98 -1.32
CA ALA A 59 2.59 -11.99 -2.33
C ALA A 59 2.01 -10.59 -2.02
N MET A 60 0.74 -10.49 -1.61
CA MET A 60 0.12 -9.22 -1.22
C MET A 60 0.77 -8.60 0.03
N ALA A 61 1.12 -9.42 1.02
CA ALA A 61 1.84 -8.97 2.20
C ALA A 61 3.23 -8.44 1.83
N TRP A 62 3.94 -9.13 0.94
CA TRP A 62 5.23 -8.68 0.44
C TRP A 62 5.12 -7.37 -0.36
N LEU A 63 4.10 -7.22 -1.21
CA LEU A 63 3.86 -5.97 -1.96
C LEU A 63 3.60 -4.77 -1.03
N THR A 64 2.87 -5.01 0.06
CA THR A 64 2.64 -3.99 1.10
C THR A 64 3.95 -3.57 1.76
N ASP A 65 4.79 -4.54 2.10
CA ASP A 65 6.10 -4.27 2.69
C ASP A 65 7.09 -3.61 1.71
N LEU A 66 7.02 -3.96 0.42
CA LEU A 66 7.76 -3.27 -0.65
C LEU A 66 7.35 -1.80 -0.73
N ARG A 67 6.04 -1.50 -0.70
CA ARG A 67 5.50 -0.14 -0.72
C ARG A 67 5.99 0.69 0.46
N LEU A 68 6.09 0.08 1.64
CA LEU A 68 6.60 0.74 2.85
C LEU A 68 8.10 1.06 2.76
N ARG A 69 8.90 0.15 2.20
CA ARG A 69 10.37 0.31 2.12
C ARG A 69 10.83 1.17 0.95
N ALA A 70 10.19 1.03 -0.21
CA ALA A 70 10.60 1.67 -1.46
C ALA A 70 9.73 2.88 -1.84
N GLY A 71 8.62 3.11 -1.15
CA GLY A 71 7.68 4.17 -1.49
C GLY A 71 6.83 3.82 -2.72
N LEU A 72 6.34 4.85 -3.41
CA LEU A 72 5.54 4.69 -4.63
C LEU A 72 6.48 4.26 -5.78
N LEU A 73 6.21 3.08 -6.34
CA LEU A 73 6.92 2.55 -7.51
C LEU A 73 5.94 2.40 -8.67
N ASP A 74 6.45 2.45 -9.89
CA ASP A 74 5.65 2.17 -11.08
C ASP A 74 5.17 0.70 -11.08
N ALA A 75 3.98 0.45 -11.63
CA ALA A 75 3.39 -0.88 -11.66
C ALA A 75 4.28 -1.92 -12.37
N GLY A 76 5.00 -1.53 -13.42
CA GLY A 76 5.95 -2.41 -14.12
C GLY A 76 7.14 -2.80 -13.25
N GLU A 77 7.71 -1.83 -12.53
CA GLU A 77 8.82 -2.09 -11.61
C GLU A 77 8.40 -2.97 -10.44
N VAL A 78 7.18 -2.76 -9.91
CA VAL A 78 6.61 -3.62 -8.87
C VAL A 78 6.41 -5.05 -9.37
N ALA A 79 5.93 -5.23 -10.60
CA ALA A 79 5.74 -6.55 -11.22
C ALA A 79 7.06 -7.30 -11.42
N ASP A 80 8.11 -6.61 -11.88
CA ASP A 80 9.44 -7.20 -12.06
C ASP A 80 10.04 -7.66 -10.72
N ARG A 81 9.96 -6.80 -9.70
CA ARG A 81 10.45 -7.13 -8.36
C ARG A 81 9.64 -8.26 -7.71
N LEU A 82 8.32 -8.27 -7.90
CA LEU A 82 7.46 -9.36 -7.40
C LEU A 82 7.83 -10.69 -8.04
N SER A 83 8.04 -10.70 -9.36
CA SER A 83 8.45 -11.91 -10.10
C SER A 83 9.82 -12.40 -9.65
N ALA A 84 10.78 -11.50 -9.46
CA ALA A 84 12.11 -11.84 -8.98
C ALA A 84 12.08 -12.42 -7.56
N TRP A 85 11.36 -11.76 -6.65
CA TRP A 85 11.18 -12.26 -5.28
C TRP A 85 10.50 -13.62 -5.24
N TRP A 86 9.48 -13.83 -6.09
CA TRP A 86 8.77 -15.12 -6.17
C TRP A 86 9.68 -16.24 -6.69
N ALA A 87 10.57 -15.94 -7.63
CA ALA A 87 11.52 -16.91 -8.18
C ALA A 87 12.66 -17.28 -7.21
N GLU A 88 13.02 -16.36 -6.31
CA GLU A 88 14.05 -16.57 -5.27
C GLU A 88 13.50 -17.26 -4.01
N ARG A 89 12.20 -17.53 -3.99
CA ARG A 89 11.48 -18.03 -2.81
C ARG A 89 11.57 -19.52 -2.58
#